data_AF-A0AAP6HEX7-F1
#
_entry.id   AF-A0AAP6HEX7-F1
#
_cell.length_a   1.000
_cell.length_b   1.000
_cell.length_c   1.000
_cell.angle_alpha   90.00
_cell.angle_beta   90.00
_cell.angle_gamma   90.00
#
_symmetry.space_group_name_H-M   'P 1'
#
loop_
_entity.id
_entity.type
_entity.pdbx_description
1 polymer ?
#
loop_
_entity_poly.entity_id
_entity_poly.type
_entity_poly.pdbx_seq_one_letter_code
_entity_poly.pdbx_strand_id
1 'polypeptide(L)'
;MKKVIFSTMIFLSVTISAQEKIESIKNNETHLLINDSITIKKGSNIKIYLPAGKDFVFVKQKKNKLSAKLIGNIAGVVGTGASAIGIGTSNVEVLDKAIKVMNTARAVQYGADAIERVKDLPISDNAKKIAGKEMLVFGWTFTDDGWVVNTEYNKKKYEIYLQEALMAGEVRLKN
;
A
#
# COMPACT_ATOMS: atom_id res chain seq x y z
N MET A 1 12.52 -30.03 -53.19
CA MET A 1 11.89 -28.80 -52.68
C MET A 1 11.92 -28.83 -51.15
N LYS A 2 12.74 -27.98 -50.49
CA LYS A 2 12.86 -27.95 -49.03
C LYS A 2 11.92 -26.88 -48.47
N LYS A 3 10.96 -27.28 -47.63
CA LYS A 3 10.04 -26.36 -46.95
C LYS A 3 10.76 -25.79 -45.71
N VAL A 4 10.95 -24.47 -45.68
CA VAL A 4 11.47 -23.77 -44.51
C VAL A 4 10.28 -23.30 -43.69
N ILE A 5 10.12 -23.84 -42.48
CA ILE A 5 9.08 -23.42 -41.54
C ILE A 5 9.68 -22.26 -40.73
N PHE A 6 9.17 -21.05 -40.96
CA PHE A 6 9.45 -19.90 -40.09
C PHE A 6 8.64 -20.07 -38.81
N SER A 7 9.31 -20.47 -37.73
CA SER A 7 8.74 -20.45 -36.38
C SER A 7 8.95 -19.08 -35.78
N THR A 8 7.94 -18.22 -35.82
CA THR A 8 7.96 -16.89 -35.18
C THR A 8 7.89 -17.06 -33.67
N MET A 9 9.03 -16.89 -32.99
CA MET A 9 9.13 -16.91 -31.53
C MET A 9 8.64 -15.55 -30.99
N ILE A 10 7.39 -15.49 -30.55
CA ILE A 10 6.84 -14.32 -29.86
C ILE A 10 7.41 -14.31 -28.44
N PHE A 11 8.37 -13.42 -28.19
CA PHE A 11 8.82 -13.12 -26.84
C PHE A 11 7.81 -12.20 -26.17
N LEU A 12 6.94 -12.77 -25.33
CA LEU A 12 6.08 -12.01 -24.43
C LEU A 12 6.96 -11.47 -23.29
N SER A 13 7.46 -10.24 -23.42
CA SER A 13 8.20 -9.57 -22.36
C SER A 13 7.23 -9.20 -21.24
N VAL A 14 7.12 -10.07 -20.23
CA VAL A 14 6.42 -9.76 -18.98
C VAL A 14 7.26 -8.73 -18.23
N THR A 15 6.88 -7.46 -18.32
CA THR A 15 7.48 -6.42 -17.48
C THR A 15 6.99 -6.60 -16.05
N ILE A 16 7.83 -7.20 -15.21
CA ILE A 16 7.60 -7.24 -13.77
C ILE A 16 7.89 -5.84 -13.24
N SER A 17 6.86 -5.00 -13.11
CA SER A 17 7.00 -3.69 -12.48
C SER A 17 7.22 -3.89 -10.97
N ALA A 18 8.48 -3.94 -10.56
CA ALA A 18 8.86 -3.79 -9.17
C ALA A 18 8.48 -2.37 -8.72
N GLN A 19 7.90 -2.25 -7.53
CA GLN A 19 7.56 -0.95 -6.97
C GLN A 19 8.83 -0.18 -6.63
N GLU A 20 8.94 1.04 -7.13
CA GLU A 20 10.10 1.89 -6.87
C GLU A 20 10.26 2.15 -5.37
N LYS A 21 11.53 2.25 -4.93
CA LYS A 21 11.85 2.62 -3.56
C LYS A 21 11.26 4.00 -3.26
N ILE A 22 10.59 4.13 -2.13
CA ILE A 22 10.05 5.42 -1.68
C ILE A 22 11.22 6.28 -1.18
N GLU A 23 11.41 7.45 -1.79
CA GLU A 23 12.43 8.43 -1.44
C GLU A 23 11.82 9.70 -0.83
N SER A 24 10.62 10.08 -1.24
CA SER A 24 9.91 11.24 -0.70
C SER A 24 8.40 11.07 -0.71
N ILE A 25 7.73 11.67 0.28
CA ILE A 25 6.26 11.83 0.31
C ILE A 25 5.96 13.27 0.72
N LYS A 26 5.45 14.07 -0.22
CA LYS A 26 5.11 15.48 -0.04
C LYS A 26 3.59 15.64 0.04
N ASN A 27 3.11 16.53 0.90
CA ASN A 27 1.70 16.90 0.95
C ASN A 27 1.51 18.25 0.25
N ASN A 28 0.74 18.25 -0.84
CA ASN A 28 0.40 19.44 -1.62
C ASN A 28 -1.04 19.90 -1.34
N GLU A 29 -1.56 19.60 -0.14
CA GLU A 29 -2.92 19.85 0.36
C GLU A 29 -4.03 19.06 -0.36
N THR A 30 -4.02 19.07 -1.68
CA THR A 30 -4.99 18.36 -2.53
C THR A 30 -4.62 16.91 -2.78
N HIS A 31 -3.36 16.55 -2.57
CA HIS A 31 -2.82 15.21 -2.81
C HIS A 31 -1.51 14.96 -2.06
N LEU A 32 -1.21 13.68 -1.82
CA LEU A 32 0.13 13.23 -1.50
C LEU A 32 0.89 12.94 -2.81
N LEU A 33 2.09 13.50 -2.94
CA LEU A 33 3.00 13.27 -4.06
C LEU A 33 4.17 12.42 -3.57
N ILE A 34 4.32 11.25 -4.17
CA ILE A 34 5.32 10.23 -3.82
C ILE A 34 6.36 10.19 -4.94
N ASN A 35 7.64 10.28 -4.59
CA ASN A 35 8.76 10.31 -5.55
C ASN A 35 8.54 11.31 -6.71
N ASP A 36 7.91 12.44 -6.41
CA ASP A 36 7.61 13.51 -7.36
C ASP A 36 6.77 13.11 -8.60
N SER A 37 6.20 11.90 -8.62
CA SER A 37 5.53 11.34 -9.81
C SER A 37 4.20 10.66 -9.49
N ILE A 38 4.13 9.94 -8.38
CA ILE A 38 2.93 9.16 -8.02
C ILE A 38 2.03 9.99 -7.13
N THR A 39 0.75 10.07 -7.47
CA THR A 39 -0.20 10.91 -6.72
C THR A 39 -1.28 10.09 -6.03
N ILE A 40 -1.49 10.33 -4.73
CA ILE A 40 -2.65 9.84 -3.98
C ILE A 40 -3.60 11.01 -3.74
N LYS A 41 -4.81 10.92 -4.30
CA LYS A 41 -5.86 11.97 -4.16
C LYS A 41 -7.06 11.45 -3.40
N LYS A 42 -7.77 12.36 -2.73
CA LYS A 42 -9.12 12.06 -2.23
C LYS A 42 -10.01 11.67 -3.41
N GLY A 43 -10.76 10.58 -3.28
CA GLY A 43 -11.59 10.02 -4.34
C GLY A 43 -10.87 9.04 -5.29
N SER A 44 -9.54 8.91 -5.19
CA SER A 44 -8.79 7.90 -5.94
C SER A 44 -8.84 6.53 -5.24
N ASN A 45 -8.46 5.48 -5.97
CA ASN A 45 -8.31 4.13 -5.44
C ASN A 45 -6.85 3.79 -5.16
N ILE A 46 -6.60 3.11 -4.05
CA ILE A 46 -5.30 2.49 -3.74
C ILE A 46 -5.42 0.97 -3.76
N LYS A 47 -4.48 0.29 -4.42
CA LYS A 47 -4.50 -1.18 -4.57
C LYS A 47 -3.82 -1.84 -3.38
N ILE A 48 -4.58 -2.64 -2.65
CA ILE A 48 -4.06 -3.58 -1.66
C ILE A 48 -3.52 -4.79 -2.39
N TYR A 49 -2.31 -5.21 -2.06
CA TYR A 49 -1.66 -6.35 -2.68
C TYR A 49 -1.83 -7.60 -1.80
N LEU A 50 -0.74 -8.13 -1.25
CA LEU A 50 -0.72 -9.29 -0.38
C LEU A 50 -0.20 -8.88 0.99
N PRO A 51 -0.68 -9.51 2.07
CA PRO A 51 -0.09 -9.29 3.38
C PRO A 51 1.37 -9.73 3.37
N ALA A 52 2.20 -9.07 4.17
CA ALA A 52 3.61 -9.42 4.25
C ALA A 52 3.90 -10.62 5.18
N GLY A 53 2.84 -11.26 5.69
CA GLY A 53 2.84 -12.52 6.42
C GLY A 53 1.47 -13.21 6.32
N LYS A 54 0.99 -13.80 7.42
CA LYS A 54 -0.35 -14.40 7.48
C LYS A 54 -1.48 -13.35 7.39
N ASP A 55 -1.24 -12.17 7.94
CA ASP A 55 -2.19 -11.06 8.02
C ASP A 55 -1.52 -9.74 7.60
N PHE A 56 -2.33 -8.74 7.26
CA PHE A 56 -1.84 -7.38 7.00
C PHE A 56 -1.36 -6.74 8.30
N VAL A 57 -0.16 -6.19 8.28
CA VAL A 57 0.47 -5.50 9.42
C VAL A 57 0.21 -4.01 9.36
N PHE A 58 0.22 -3.43 8.16
CA PHE A 58 0.20 -1.99 7.90
C PHE A 58 -1.10 -1.53 7.22
N VAL A 59 -1.98 -2.45 6.83
CA VAL A 59 -3.36 -2.18 6.41
C VAL A 59 -4.33 -2.65 7.49
N LYS A 60 -4.84 -1.71 8.31
CA LYS A 60 -5.64 -2.04 9.50
C LYS A 60 -7.08 -1.59 9.35
N GLN A 61 -8.04 -2.47 9.63
CA GLN A 61 -9.45 -2.09 9.71
C GLN A 61 -9.70 -1.28 10.99
N LYS A 62 -10.28 -0.09 10.87
CA LYS A 62 -10.79 0.66 12.04
C LYS A 62 -11.97 -0.10 12.62
N LYS A 63 -11.81 -0.62 13.85
CA LYS A 63 -12.90 -1.27 14.59
C LYS A 63 -13.80 -0.17 15.17
N ASN A 64 -15.09 -0.19 14.81
CA ASN A 64 -16.11 0.65 15.44
C ASN A 64 -16.28 0.23 16.91
N LYS A 65 -15.47 0.77 17.82
CA LYS A 65 -15.68 0.66 19.27
C LYS A 65 -15.78 2.05 19.84
N LEU A 66 -16.98 2.62 19.89
CA LEU A 66 -17.38 3.65 20.88
C LEU A 66 -16.50 4.93 20.97
N SER A 67 -15.48 5.08 20.12
CA SER A 67 -14.49 6.15 20.06
C SER A 67 -14.87 7.25 19.05
N ALA A 68 -16.02 7.10 18.39
CA ALA A 68 -16.66 8.17 17.62
C ALA A 68 -16.91 9.45 18.45
N LYS A 69 -16.94 9.33 19.79
CA LYS A 69 -16.97 10.49 20.70
C LYS A 69 -15.74 11.41 20.59
N LEU A 70 -14.65 10.95 19.95
CA LEU A 70 -13.45 11.75 19.66
C LEU A 70 -13.37 12.26 18.20
N ILE A 71 -14.26 11.82 17.30
CA ILE A 71 -14.28 12.28 15.90
C ILE A 71 -15.07 13.60 15.75
N GLY A 72 -15.81 14.00 16.78
CA GLY A 72 -16.47 15.32 16.85
C GLY A 72 -15.53 16.54 16.80
N ASN A 73 -14.20 16.34 16.82
CA ASN A 73 -13.20 17.41 16.74
C ASN A 73 -12.37 17.44 15.45
N ILE A 74 -12.66 16.63 14.43
CA ILE A 74 -11.97 16.72 13.12
C ILE A 74 -12.76 17.62 12.15
N ALA A 75 -13.28 18.72 12.69
CA ALA A 75 -13.69 19.90 11.96
C ALA A 75 -12.74 21.03 12.40
N GLY A 76 -11.53 21.07 11.83
CA GLY A 76 -10.57 22.13 12.11
C GLY A 76 -9.16 21.64 12.43
N VAL A 77 -8.43 21.19 11.40
CA VAL A 77 -6.97 21.40 11.28
C VAL A 77 -6.79 21.74 9.80
N VAL A 78 -7.01 23.00 9.38
CA VAL A 78 -6.13 24.17 9.52
C VAL A 78 -4.75 23.86 8.97
N GLY A 79 -4.39 24.58 7.91
CA GLY A 79 -3.07 24.55 7.32
C GLY A 79 -1.99 24.82 8.37
N THR A 80 -1.01 23.94 8.40
CA THR A 80 0.33 24.23 8.86
C THR A 80 1.28 23.56 7.88
N GLY A 81 2.08 24.38 7.22
CA GLY A 81 3.05 23.99 6.21
C GLY A 81 4.16 23.12 6.80
N ALA A 82 3.89 21.84 6.98
CA ALA A 82 4.92 20.84 7.23
C ALA A 82 5.49 20.40 5.87
N SER A 83 6.51 21.11 5.42
CA SER A 83 7.48 20.63 4.44
C SER A 83 8.14 19.37 5.00
N ALA A 84 7.53 18.20 4.83
CA ALA A 84 8.15 16.93 5.15
C ALA A 84 9.12 16.56 4.02
N ILE A 85 10.29 17.19 4.02
CA ILE A 85 11.43 16.77 3.21
C ILE A 85 12.04 15.54 3.90
N GLY A 86 12.02 14.41 3.21
CA GLY A 86 12.88 13.25 3.49
C GLY A 86 12.34 12.27 4.52
N ILE A 87 12.64 10.99 4.29
CA ILE A 87 12.33 9.85 5.16
C ILE A 87 12.86 10.14 6.58
N GLY A 88 11.96 10.54 7.48
CA GLY A 88 12.25 10.83 8.87
C GLY A 88 11.35 10.02 9.80
N THR A 89 11.33 8.70 9.66
CA THR A 89 10.73 7.83 10.68
C THR A 89 11.76 7.65 11.79
N SER A 90 11.70 8.49 12.82
CA SER A 90 12.57 8.35 14.01
C SER A 90 12.33 7.05 14.79
N ASN A 91 11.33 6.25 14.40
CA ASN A 91 11.01 4.96 15.02
C ASN A 91 11.79 3.81 14.36
N VAL A 92 13.05 3.66 14.78
CA VAL A 92 13.94 2.53 14.44
C VAL A 92 13.23 1.17 14.62
N GLU A 93 12.35 1.07 15.62
CA GLU A 93 11.59 -0.15 15.91
C GLU A 93 10.55 -0.50 14.83
N VAL A 94 9.91 0.51 14.24
CA VAL A 94 8.91 0.33 13.16
C VAL A 94 9.62 0.00 11.85
N LEU A 95 10.75 0.65 11.58
CA LEU A 95 11.62 0.33 10.46
C LEU A 95 12.18 -1.10 10.57
N ASP A 96 12.65 -1.53 11.74
CA ASP A 96 13.13 -2.90 11.98
C ASP A 96 12.01 -3.92 11.79
N LYS A 97 10.78 -3.63 12.26
CA LYS A 97 9.60 -4.45 11.98
C LYS A 97 9.31 -4.53 10.48
N ALA A 98 9.33 -3.41 9.76
CA ALA A 98 9.15 -3.38 8.31
C ALA A 98 10.27 -4.15 7.58
N ILE A 99 11.53 -4.07 8.04
CA ILE A 99 12.67 -4.82 7.47
C ILE A 99 12.53 -6.33 7.71
N LYS A 100 12.17 -6.75 8.93
CA LYS A 100 11.90 -8.16 9.24
C LYS A 100 10.76 -8.72 8.40
N VAL A 101 9.71 -7.92 8.25
CA VAL A 101 8.55 -8.25 7.42
C VAL A 101 8.94 -8.30 5.93
N MET A 102 9.74 -7.35 5.42
CA MET A 102 10.29 -7.38 4.07
C MET A 102 11.14 -8.62 3.81
N ASN A 103 12.02 -8.98 4.75
CA ASN A 103 12.86 -10.18 4.62
C ASN A 103 12.02 -11.46 4.64
N THR A 104 10.95 -11.49 5.43
CA THR A 104 9.98 -12.60 5.44
C THR A 104 9.18 -12.64 4.13
N ALA A 105 8.68 -11.52 3.63
CA ALA A 105 7.95 -11.44 2.37
C ALA A 105 8.83 -11.79 1.16
N ARG A 106 10.13 -11.49 1.21
CA ARG A 106 11.11 -11.96 0.21
C ARG A 106 11.25 -13.47 0.21
N ALA A 107 11.20 -14.12 1.38
CA ALA A 107 11.21 -15.58 1.49
C ALA A 107 9.90 -16.22 0.99
N VAL A 108 8.78 -15.50 1.05
CA VAL A 108 7.46 -15.94 0.57
C VAL A 108 7.09 -15.22 -0.74
N GLN A 109 8.07 -14.96 -1.62
CA GLN A 109 7.81 -14.29 -2.90
C GLN A 109 6.78 -15.08 -3.72
N TYR A 110 5.54 -14.60 -3.69
CA TYR A 110 4.50 -15.14 -4.52
C TYR A 110 4.68 -14.62 -5.95
N GLY A 111 4.60 -15.53 -6.93
CA GLY A 111 4.77 -15.21 -8.35
C GLY A 111 3.75 -14.18 -8.86
N ALA A 112 3.90 -13.75 -10.12
CA ALA A 112 3.06 -12.72 -10.73
C ALA A 112 1.53 -13.01 -10.60
N ASP A 113 1.15 -14.28 -10.56
CA ASP A 113 -0.24 -14.75 -10.54
C ASP A 113 -0.83 -14.87 -9.12
N ALA A 114 -0.09 -14.47 -8.09
CA ALA A 114 -0.48 -14.69 -6.70
C ALA A 114 -1.82 -14.05 -6.32
N ILE A 115 -2.12 -12.88 -6.89
CA ILE A 115 -3.40 -12.19 -6.67
C ILE A 115 -4.56 -12.98 -7.28
N GLU A 116 -4.34 -13.72 -8.36
CA GLU A 116 -5.36 -14.53 -9.03
C GLU A 116 -5.73 -15.78 -8.20
N ARG A 117 -4.80 -16.24 -7.37
CA ARG A 117 -4.94 -17.41 -6.49
C ARG A 117 -5.01 -17.07 -5.00
N VAL A 118 -5.46 -15.85 -4.63
CA VAL A 118 -5.58 -15.41 -3.22
C VAL A 118 -6.27 -16.42 -2.32
N LYS A 119 -7.26 -17.14 -2.84
CA LYS A 119 -8.02 -18.20 -2.14
C LYS A 119 -7.14 -19.36 -1.67
N ASP A 120 -6.09 -19.68 -2.43
CA ASP A 120 -5.20 -20.82 -2.19
C ASP A 120 -3.95 -20.41 -1.39
N LEU A 121 -3.76 -19.10 -1.15
CA LEU A 121 -2.63 -18.61 -0.38
C LEU A 121 -2.75 -18.97 1.10
N PRO A 122 -1.63 -19.27 1.79
CA PRO A 122 -1.58 -19.58 3.22
C PRO A 122 -1.69 -18.33 4.11
N ILE A 123 -2.54 -17.38 3.72
CA ILE A 123 -2.86 -16.16 4.47
C ILE A 123 -4.22 -16.32 5.17
N SER A 124 -4.51 -15.48 6.16
CA SER A 124 -5.76 -15.57 6.91
C SER A 124 -6.98 -15.28 6.03
N ASP A 125 -8.14 -15.84 6.40
CA ASP A 125 -9.41 -15.54 5.72
C ASP A 125 -9.79 -14.07 5.79
N ASN A 126 -9.30 -13.33 6.80
CA ASN A 126 -9.50 -11.89 6.88
C ASN A 126 -8.61 -11.14 5.89
N ALA A 127 -7.36 -11.55 5.72
CA ALA A 127 -6.47 -11.01 4.72
C ALA A 127 -7.02 -11.28 3.30
N LYS A 128 -7.51 -12.50 3.03
CA LYS A 128 -8.13 -12.87 1.73
C LYS A 128 -9.28 -11.95 1.31
N LYS A 129 -10.03 -11.38 2.27
CA LYS A 129 -11.16 -10.48 1.98
C LYS A 129 -10.73 -9.17 1.34
N ILE A 130 -9.53 -8.70 1.61
CA ILE A 130 -9.03 -7.39 1.14
C ILE A 130 -7.81 -7.49 0.22
N ALA A 131 -7.12 -8.63 0.18
CA ALA A 131 -6.01 -8.87 -0.74
C ALA A 131 -6.46 -8.70 -2.20
N GLY A 132 -5.66 -7.96 -2.97
CA GLY A 132 -5.95 -7.64 -4.37
C GLY A 132 -7.09 -6.64 -4.60
N LYS A 133 -7.70 -6.08 -3.54
CA LYS A 133 -8.82 -5.14 -3.67
C LYS A 133 -8.33 -3.70 -3.81
N GLU A 134 -9.18 -2.87 -4.39
CA GLU A 134 -9.00 -1.42 -4.43
C GLU A 134 -9.81 -0.78 -3.31
N MET A 135 -9.19 0.14 -2.57
CA MET A 135 -9.86 0.90 -1.51
C MET A 135 -9.94 2.37 -1.90
N LEU A 136 -11.09 2.99 -1.65
CA LEU A 136 -11.32 4.39 -1.94
C LEU A 136 -10.62 5.26 -0.90
N VAL A 137 -9.74 6.16 -1.32
CA VAL A 137 -9.07 7.12 -0.45
C VAL A 137 -10.02 8.26 -0.12
N PHE A 138 -10.25 8.54 1.16
CA PHE A 138 -11.07 9.67 1.59
C PHE A 138 -10.30 10.75 2.36
N GLY A 139 -9.04 10.51 2.71
CA GLY A 139 -8.13 11.49 3.29
C GLY A 139 -6.83 10.88 3.79
N TRP A 140 -5.97 11.70 4.37
CA TRP A 140 -4.71 11.27 5.00
C TRP A 140 -4.41 12.15 6.21
N THR A 141 -3.52 11.66 7.08
CA THR A 141 -3.09 12.36 8.29
C THR A 141 -1.61 12.07 8.51
N PHE A 142 -0.86 13.07 8.94
CA PHE A 142 0.52 12.87 9.37
C PHE A 142 0.53 12.53 10.87
N THR A 143 1.24 11.49 11.25
CA THR A 143 1.47 11.06 12.63
C THR A 143 2.98 11.01 12.91
N ASP A 144 3.35 10.76 14.16
CA ASP A 144 4.77 10.60 14.54
C ASP A 144 5.47 9.44 13.80
N ASP A 145 4.68 8.48 13.30
CA ASP A 145 5.16 7.31 12.55
C ASP A 145 5.15 7.54 11.03
N GLY A 146 4.55 8.63 10.52
CA GLY A 146 4.51 8.94 9.09
C GLY A 146 3.12 9.24 8.56
N TRP A 147 2.90 8.98 7.27
CA TRP A 147 1.63 9.28 6.61
C TRP A 147 0.66 8.11 6.76
N VAL A 148 -0.52 8.38 7.31
CA VAL A 148 -1.61 7.42 7.38
C VAL A 148 -2.67 7.79 6.36
N VAL A 149 -2.88 6.92 5.37
CA VAL A 149 -3.94 7.09 4.35
C VAL A 149 -5.21 6.42 4.85
N ASN A 150 -6.27 7.20 4.93
CA ASN A 150 -7.59 6.75 5.35
C ASN A 150 -8.41 6.30 4.14
N THR A 151 -8.87 5.05 4.16
CA THR A 151 -9.55 4.43 3.02
C THR A 151 -10.82 3.70 3.41
N GLU A 152 -11.69 3.46 2.43
CA GLU A 152 -12.92 2.71 2.59
C GLU A 152 -13.02 1.56 1.58
N TYR A 153 -13.44 0.40 2.06
CA TYR A 153 -13.81 -0.74 1.23
C TYR A 153 -15.03 -1.44 1.83
N ASN A 154 -16.06 -1.64 1.03
CA ASN A 154 -17.28 -2.34 1.42
C ASN A 154 -17.88 -1.80 2.74
N LYS A 155 -18.02 -0.47 2.85
CA LYS A 155 -18.54 0.28 4.01
C LYS A 155 -17.69 0.13 5.29
N LYS A 156 -16.49 -0.44 5.20
CA LYS A 156 -15.54 -0.55 6.31
C LYS A 156 -14.39 0.42 6.09
N LYS A 157 -14.00 1.12 7.16
CA LYS A 157 -12.87 2.06 7.14
C LYS A 157 -11.58 1.35 7.48
N TYR A 158 -10.51 1.72 6.79
CA TYR A 158 -9.18 1.20 6.95
C TYR A 158 -8.17 2.34 7.06
N GLU A 159 -7.10 2.09 7.80
CA GLU A 159 -5.91 2.93 7.89
C GLU A 159 -4.75 2.19 7.24
N ILE A 160 -4.08 2.86 6.32
CA ILE A 160 -2.87 2.39 5.65
C ILE A 160 -1.72 3.23 6.17
N TYR A 161 -0.81 2.61 6.91
CA TYR A 161 0.46 3.22 7.31
C TYR A 161 1.35 3.21 6.07
N LEU A 162 1.39 4.34 5.36
CA LEU A 162 1.71 4.38 3.93
C LEU A 162 3.15 3.94 3.67
N GLN A 163 4.12 4.56 4.33
CA GLN A 163 5.54 4.26 4.15
C GLN A 163 5.80 2.76 4.35
N GLU A 164 5.33 2.21 5.47
CA GLU A 164 5.56 0.83 5.87
C GLU A 164 4.81 -0.15 4.98
N ALA A 165 3.56 0.15 4.61
CA ALA A 165 2.78 -0.68 3.72
C ALA A 165 3.41 -0.77 2.32
N LEU A 166 4.01 0.33 1.84
CA LEU A 166 4.75 0.34 0.57
C LEU A 166 6.05 -0.45 0.68
N MET A 167 6.82 -0.25 1.75
CA MET A 167 8.07 -0.99 1.97
C MET A 167 7.82 -2.50 2.12
N ALA A 168 6.80 -2.88 2.89
CA ALA A 168 6.40 -4.27 3.09
C ALA A 168 5.71 -4.89 1.85
N GLY A 169 5.36 -4.09 0.85
CA GLY A 169 4.65 -4.54 -0.36
C GLY A 169 3.19 -4.90 -0.12
N GLU A 170 2.58 -4.47 1.00
CA GLU A 170 1.16 -4.66 1.29
C GLU A 170 0.26 -3.79 0.41
N VAL A 171 0.81 -2.70 -0.11
CA VAL A 171 0.15 -1.76 -1.01
C VAL A 171 1.00 -1.54 -2.24
N ARG A 172 0.35 -1.57 -3.41
CA ARG A 172 0.98 -1.17 -4.67
C ARG A 172 0.38 0.12 -5.17
N LEU A 173 1.25 1.06 -5.49
CA LEU A 173 0.86 2.26 -6.21
C LEU A 173 0.78 1.91 -7.70
N LYS A 174 -0.29 2.37 -8.36
CA LYS A 174 -0.35 2.34 -9.83
C LYS A 174 0.43 3.55 -10.33
N ASN A 175 1.37 3.30 -11.25
CA ASN A 175 1.92 4.34 -12.12
C ASN A 175 0.93 4.65 -13.24
#